data_AF-A0A3A6JQD8-F1
#
_entry.id   AF-A0A3A6JQD8-F1
#
_cell.length_a   1.000
_cell.length_b   1.000
_cell.length_c   1.000
_cell.angle_alpha   90.00
_cell.angle_beta   90.00
_cell.angle_gamma   90.00
#
_symmetry.space_group_name_H-M   'P 1'
#
loop_
_entity.id
_entity.type
_entity.pdbx_description
1 polymer ?
#
loop_
_entity_poly.entity_id
_entity_poly.type
_entity_poly.pdbx_seq_one_letter_code
_entity_poly.pdbx_strand_id
1 'polypeptide(L)'
;MEFSIANLQPKERASFALRALYEAAGCRKYHMGRFEEYGLYQENRSFLSSEQVITFTDLDGRLLALKPDVTLSIAKTAQPAPGETLRYYYHENVYRPSAESHTFKEISQMGLEMLGAVGEAQVQQAVCLAARSLDALGAEWVLEVSHMGYLFGLFDALGVPDAARAKLLEKLREKNAHELRAAAGAAGLADAADTLCSVLNLCGSYADTLAKVAALCRNDAMRAAVAELEALAVPLEKAGGVIRLDMTLAGEMEYYNGLVFQGYLKALPRPLLKGGRYDLLMQKFTPGAGAIGFAVYLDELDRLSAPLPPVQKNSTDRVMLNVALPKGRLGDKVYHLLAGIGYGCPEDYNATRKLVVENPEAGIRYFLVKPSDVAIYVEHGAADVGIVGKDILTEASADVYELLDTGLGKCRMCVAAPADYQDDPSRPVRVATKFVNIAKSYYASMGRDIDIIKLNGSIELAPILGLSDVIVDIVETGTTLRENGLKVVTEFMPISARFIANKASYQFKHAEMDTMLEKLRAELQNKEEAK
;
A
#
# COMPACT_ATOMS: atom_id res chain seq x y z
N MET A 1 8.85 -43.88 -13.40
CA MET A 1 8.38 -42.91 -12.38
C MET A 1 7.63 -41.85 -13.16
N GLU A 2 6.29 -41.83 -13.08
CA GLU A 2 5.48 -40.82 -13.79
C GLU A 2 5.53 -39.51 -13.02
N PHE A 3 5.94 -38.43 -13.69
CA PHE A 3 5.96 -37.09 -13.11
C PHE A 3 4.53 -36.55 -13.06
N SER A 4 3.98 -36.36 -11.87
CA SER A 4 2.64 -35.77 -11.69
C SER A 4 2.75 -34.30 -11.30
N ILE A 5 2.19 -33.43 -12.15
CA ILE A 5 2.08 -31.98 -11.90
C ILE A 5 1.31 -31.70 -10.60
N ALA A 6 0.42 -32.61 -10.17
CA ALA A 6 -0.37 -32.44 -8.95
C ALA A 6 0.49 -32.38 -7.68
N ASN A 7 1.68 -32.99 -7.69
CA ASN A 7 2.59 -33.03 -6.54
C ASN A 7 3.47 -31.78 -6.40
N LEU A 8 3.45 -30.89 -7.40
CA LEU A 8 4.21 -29.64 -7.38
C LEU A 8 3.56 -28.62 -6.45
N GLN A 9 4.39 -27.80 -5.80
CA GLN A 9 3.94 -26.66 -5.02
C GLN A 9 3.18 -25.66 -5.92
N PRO A 10 2.25 -24.86 -5.37
CA PRO A 10 1.49 -23.87 -6.15
C PRO A 10 2.38 -22.97 -7.02
N LYS A 11 3.49 -22.47 -6.48
CA LYS A 11 4.44 -21.63 -7.23
C LYS A 11 5.13 -22.34 -8.39
N GLU A 12 5.44 -23.62 -8.24
CA GLU A 12 6.07 -24.41 -9.32
C GLU A 12 5.07 -24.61 -10.46
N ARG A 13 3.83 -25.01 -10.15
CA ARG A 13 2.75 -25.15 -11.14
C ARG A 13 2.50 -23.83 -11.88
N ALA A 14 2.42 -22.73 -11.13
CA ALA A 14 2.27 -21.40 -11.70
C ALA A 14 3.42 -21.08 -12.66
N SER A 15 4.68 -21.31 -12.26
CA SER A 15 5.84 -21.03 -13.11
C SER A 15 5.81 -21.76 -14.45
N PHE A 16 5.35 -23.02 -14.49
CA PHE A 16 5.19 -23.77 -15.73
C PHE A 16 4.06 -23.22 -16.61
N ALA A 17 2.90 -22.92 -16.01
CA ALA A 17 1.74 -22.38 -16.72
C ALA A 17 2.05 -21.00 -17.32
N LEU A 18 2.66 -20.11 -16.53
CA LEU A 18 3.06 -18.77 -16.97
C LEU A 18 4.14 -18.85 -18.06
N ARG A 19 5.09 -19.79 -17.94
CA ARG A 19 6.12 -19.98 -18.98
C ARG A 19 5.50 -20.37 -20.31
N ALA A 20 4.61 -21.36 -20.31
CA ALA A 20 3.91 -21.79 -21.52
C ALA A 20 3.10 -20.64 -22.13
N LEU A 21 2.42 -19.85 -21.29
CA LEU A 21 1.67 -18.67 -21.70
C LEU A 21 2.56 -17.62 -22.39
N TYR A 22 3.71 -17.30 -21.82
CA TYR A 22 4.60 -16.26 -22.36
C TYR A 22 5.34 -16.69 -23.62
N GLU A 23 5.80 -17.95 -23.68
CA GLU A 23 6.43 -18.51 -24.89
C GLU A 23 5.43 -18.58 -26.04
N ALA A 24 4.17 -18.98 -25.79
CA ALA A 24 3.10 -18.96 -26.79
C ALA A 24 2.75 -17.54 -27.28
N ALA A 25 3.01 -16.52 -26.46
CA ALA A 25 2.84 -15.11 -26.83
C ALA A 25 4.06 -14.51 -27.56
N GLY A 26 5.07 -15.32 -27.88
CA GLY A 26 6.28 -14.90 -28.59
C GLY A 26 7.33 -14.22 -27.70
N CYS A 27 7.20 -14.31 -26.37
CA CYS A 27 8.19 -13.76 -25.45
C CYS A 27 9.36 -14.73 -25.31
N ARG A 28 10.59 -14.18 -25.29
CA ARG A 28 11.81 -14.97 -25.13
C ARG A 28 12.25 -14.95 -23.67
N LYS A 29 12.75 -16.08 -23.16
CA LYS A 29 13.32 -16.11 -21.82
C LYS A 29 14.56 -15.22 -21.79
N TYR A 30 14.58 -14.25 -20.88
CA TYR A 30 15.75 -13.45 -20.59
C TYR A 30 16.62 -14.19 -19.56
N HIS A 31 17.93 -14.21 -19.79
CA HIS A 31 18.89 -14.83 -18.87
C HIS A 31 19.77 -13.75 -18.25
N MET A 32 19.86 -13.75 -16.92
CA MET A 32 20.54 -12.70 -16.16
C MET A 32 21.76 -13.23 -15.43
N GLY A 33 22.76 -12.37 -15.27
CA GLY A 33 23.80 -12.57 -14.26
C GLY A 33 23.20 -12.50 -12.85
N ARG A 34 23.78 -13.25 -11.92
CA ARG A 34 23.35 -13.22 -10.50
C ARG A 34 23.94 -12.03 -9.72
N PHE A 35 25.02 -11.45 -10.23
CA PHE A 35 25.76 -10.38 -9.61
C PHE A 35 25.89 -9.21 -10.58
N GLU A 36 25.69 -8.00 -10.08
CA GLU A 36 25.80 -6.77 -10.86
C GLU A 36 26.54 -5.69 -10.07
N GLU A 37 27.16 -4.75 -10.77
CA GLU A 37 27.86 -3.64 -10.14
C GLU A 37 26.89 -2.72 -9.40
N TYR A 38 27.21 -2.41 -8.14
CA TYR A 38 26.36 -1.56 -7.30
C TYR A 38 26.10 -0.18 -7.90
N GLY A 39 27.05 0.35 -8.70
CA GLY A 39 26.93 1.65 -9.36
C GLY A 39 25.64 1.80 -10.19
N LEU A 40 25.19 0.73 -10.85
CA LEU A 40 23.92 0.72 -11.60
C LEU A 40 22.73 1.12 -10.73
N TYR A 41 22.64 0.52 -9.53
CA TYR A 41 21.57 0.75 -8.58
C TYR A 41 21.71 2.10 -7.89
N GLN A 42 22.95 2.52 -7.60
CA GLN A 42 23.24 3.81 -7.00
C GLN A 42 22.82 4.98 -7.89
N GLU A 43 23.06 4.90 -9.19
CA GLU A 43 22.70 5.94 -10.18
C GLU A 43 21.20 5.98 -10.49
N ASN A 44 20.47 4.90 -10.16
CA ASN A 44 19.06 4.74 -10.50
C ASN A 44 18.17 4.49 -9.26
N ARG A 45 18.58 5.03 -8.09
CA ARG A 45 17.85 4.87 -6.82
C ARG A 45 16.38 5.24 -6.89
N SER A 46 16.02 6.25 -7.69
CA SER A 46 14.64 6.70 -7.88
C SER A 46 13.73 5.65 -8.53
N PHE A 47 14.29 4.60 -9.13
CA PHE A 47 13.53 3.51 -9.76
C PHE A 47 13.53 2.22 -8.93
N LEU A 48 14.04 2.28 -7.70
CA LEU A 48 14.07 1.13 -6.81
C LEU A 48 12.96 1.24 -5.78
N SER A 49 12.26 0.13 -5.54
CA SER A 49 11.27 0.02 -4.47
C SER A 49 11.85 0.11 -3.06
N SER A 50 13.19 0.12 -2.93
CA SER A 50 13.90 0.27 -1.65
C SER A 50 15.27 0.88 -1.89
N GLU A 51 15.65 1.85 -1.04
CA GLU A 51 16.98 2.46 -1.08
C GLU A 51 18.09 1.53 -0.55
N GLN A 52 17.73 0.54 0.27
CA GLN A 52 18.71 -0.40 0.83
C GLN A 52 18.95 -1.55 -0.13
N VAL A 53 20.18 -1.60 -0.64
CA VAL A 53 20.65 -2.67 -1.52
C VAL A 53 21.74 -3.45 -0.80
N ILE A 54 21.66 -4.78 -0.83
CA ILE A 54 22.69 -5.64 -0.24
C ILE A 54 23.93 -5.57 -1.14
N THR A 55 25.06 -5.17 -0.58
CA THR A 55 26.32 -5.04 -1.30
C THR A 55 27.40 -5.97 -0.74
N PHE A 56 28.31 -6.38 -1.60
CA PHE A 56 29.47 -7.20 -1.24
C PHE A 56 30.64 -6.90 -2.19
N THR A 57 31.85 -7.12 -1.73
CA THR A 57 33.06 -6.86 -2.51
C THR A 57 33.44 -8.10 -3.32
N ASP A 58 33.70 -7.91 -4.61
CA ASP A 58 34.19 -8.96 -5.51
C ASP A 58 35.68 -9.25 -5.29
N LEU A 59 36.18 -10.33 -5.89
CA LEU A 59 37.58 -10.77 -5.79
C LEU A 59 38.60 -9.73 -6.28
N ASP A 60 38.19 -8.81 -7.14
CA ASP A 60 39.01 -7.72 -7.67
C ASP A 60 38.79 -6.37 -6.96
N GLY A 61 38.00 -6.35 -5.88
CA GLY A 61 37.72 -5.16 -5.09
C GLY A 61 36.52 -4.33 -5.58
N ARG A 62 35.87 -4.69 -6.69
CA ARG A 62 34.65 -4.00 -7.14
C ARG A 62 33.49 -4.25 -6.20
N LEU A 63 32.64 -3.24 -6.01
CA LEU A 63 31.44 -3.37 -5.18
C LEU A 63 30.28 -3.89 -6.04
N LEU A 64 29.83 -5.09 -5.72
CA LEU A 64 28.68 -5.75 -6.34
C LEU A 64 27.45 -5.64 -5.44
N ALA A 65 26.28 -5.86 -6.04
CA ALA A 65 24.99 -5.89 -5.37
C ALA A 65 24.28 -7.23 -5.60
N LEU A 66 23.55 -7.70 -4.59
CA LEU A 66 22.48 -8.68 -4.83
C LEU A 66 21.30 -7.93 -5.43
N LYS A 67 20.75 -8.48 -6.52
CA LYS A 67 19.72 -7.86 -7.34
C LYS A 67 18.48 -7.46 -6.52
N PRO A 68 18.19 -6.16 -6.33
CA PRO A 68 16.95 -5.68 -5.73
C PRO A 68 15.81 -5.57 -6.73
N ASP A 69 16.11 -5.51 -8.03
CA ASP A 69 15.15 -5.30 -9.11
C ASP A 69 15.60 -5.95 -10.43
N VAL A 70 14.66 -6.56 -11.16
CA VAL A 70 14.92 -7.23 -12.44
C VAL A 70 14.79 -6.28 -13.62
N THR A 71 13.79 -5.40 -13.60
CA THR A 71 13.45 -4.53 -14.73
C THR A 71 14.61 -3.59 -15.08
N LEU A 72 15.27 -3.00 -14.08
CA LEU A 72 16.46 -2.15 -14.28
C LEU A 72 17.60 -2.89 -15.00
N SER A 73 17.83 -4.15 -14.62
CA SER A 73 18.88 -4.99 -15.21
C SER A 73 18.57 -5.31 -16.68
N ILE A 74 17.31 -5.60 -17.01
CA ILE A 74 16.86 -5.85 -18.39
C ILE A 74 16.95 -4.55 -19.21
N ALA A 75 16.48 -3.43 -18.68
CA ALA A 75 16.49 -2.14 -19.38
C ALA A 75 17.91 -1.71 -19.78
N LYS A 76 18.90 -1.91 -18.90
CA LYS A 76 20.32 -1.62 -19.19
C LYS A 76 20.87 -2.41 -20.38
N THR A 77 20.46 -3.66 -20.51
CA THR A 77 21.12 -4.67 -21.36
C THR A 77 20.39 -4.95 -22.66
N ALA A 78 19.07 -4.77 -22.71
CA ALA A 78 18.24 -5.11 -23.86
C ALA A 78 18.50 -4.20 -25.08
N GLN A 79 18.80 -2.91 -24.86
CA GLN A 79 19.19 -1.91 -25.88
C GLN A 79 18.51 -2.10 -27.25
N PRO A 80 17.17 -1.97 -27.34
CA PRO A 80 16.41 -2.22 -28.57
C PRO A 80 16.83 -1.27 -29.70
N ALA A 81 16.88 -1.78 -30.93
CA ALA A 81 17.10 -0.93 -32.10
C ALA A 81 15.90 0.01 -32.36
N PRO A 82 16.09 1.16 -33.05
CA PRO A 82 14.98 2.04 -33.41
C PRO A 82 13.87 1.31 -34.18
N GLY A 83 12.64 1.39 -33.69
CA GLY A 83 11.47 0.71 -34.27
C GLY A 83 11.32 -0.77 -33.89
N GLU A 84 12.27 -1.35 -33.17
CA GLU A 84 12.19 -2.74 -32.68
C GLU A 84 11.39 -2.83 -31.38
N THR A 85 10.60 -3.89 -31.23
CA THR A 85 9.97 -4.26 -29.95
C THR A 85 10.56 -5.58 -29.46
N LEU A 86 11.34 -5.53 -28.38
CA LEU A 86 11.82 -6.71 -27.67
C LEU A 86 10.74 -7.19 -26.70
N ARG A 87 10.58 -8.52 -26.58
CA ARG A 87 9.60 -9.16 -25.69
C ARG A 87 10.29 -10.23 -24.87
N TYR A 88 10.42 -9.98 -23.59
CA TYR A 88 11.13 -10.84 -22.67
C TYR A 88 10.23 -11.33 -21.55
N TYR A 89 10.52 -12.51 -21.04
CA TYR A 89 10.04 -12.94 -19.74
C TYR A 89 11.21 -13.46 -18.91
N TYR A 90 11.08 -13.40 -17.59
CA TYR A 90 12.10 -13.87 -16.65
C TYR A 90 11.47 -14.64 -15.51
N HIS A 91 12.26 -15.48 -14.84
CA HIS A 91 11.91 -16.12 -13.57
C HIS A 91 13.14 -16.05 -12.68
N GLU A 92 13.10 -15.14 -11.71
CA GLU A 92 14.27 -14.66 -10.98
C GLU A 92 13.90 -14.36 -9.52
N ASN A 93 14.91 -14.43 -8.65
CA ASN A 93 14.78 -13.99 -7.26
C ASN A 93 15.38 -12.59 -7.11
N VAL A 94 14.72 -11.74 -6.32
CA VAL A 94 15.25 -10.43 -5.88
C VAL A 94 15.35 -10.36 -4.38
N TYR A 95 16.23 -9.50 -3.88
CA TYR A 95 16.56 -9.41 -2.45
C TYR A 95 16.31 -8.01 -1.94
N ARG A 96 15.45 -7.87 -0.92
CA ARG A 96 15.01 -6.58 -0.37
C ARG A 96 14.97 -6.63 1.16
N PRO A 97 15.15 -5.50 1.87
CA PRO A 97 14.87 -5.47 3.30
C PRO A 97 13.38 -5.76 3.55
N SER A 98 13.10 -6.44 4.65
CA SER A 98 11.75 -6.69 5.15
C SER A 98 11.60 -5.94 6.47
N ALA A 99 10.70 -4.95 6.48
CA ALA A 99 10.35 -4.22 7.70
C ALA A 99 9.74 -5.15 8.75
N GLU A 100 8.92 -6.12 8.32
CA GLU A 100 8.24 -7.10 9.19
C GLU A 100 9.21 -7.99 9.96
N SER A 101 10.22 -8.54 9.27
CA SER A 101 11.15 -9.52 9.86
C SER A 101 12.46 -8.91 10.36
N HIS A 102 12.65 -7.60 10.16
CA HIS A 102 13.89 -6.87 10.47
C HIS A 102 15.15 -7.54 9.87
N THR A 103 15.01 -8.18 8.70
CA THR A 103 16.09 -8.83 7.96
C THR A 103 15.83 -8.71 6.45
N PHE A 104 16.73 -9.24 5.63
CA PHE A 104 16.51 -9.32 4.18
C PHE A 104 15.60 -10.49 3.82
N LYS A 105 14.74 -10.27 2.83
CA LYS A 105 13.84 -11.27 2.26
C LYS A 105 14.23 -11.53 0.81
N GLU A 106 14.25 -12.81 0.45
CA GLU A 106 14.26 -13.27 -0.94
C GLU A 106 12.82 -13.28 -1.48
N ILE A 107 12.64 -12.76 -2.70
CA ILE A 107 11.34 -12.65 -3.37
C ILE A 107 11.46 -13.32 -4.74
N SER A 108 10.80 -14.46 -4.90
CA SER A 108 10.68 -15.15 -6.18
C SER A 108 9.60 -14.50 -7.04
N GLN A 109 9.98 -14.09 -8.24
CA GLN A 109 9.07 -13.44 -9.17
C GLN A 109 9.28 -13.92 -10.61
N MET A 110 8.17 -13.92 -11.35
CA MET A 110 8.16 -14.19 -12.77
C MET A 110 7.49 -13.03 -13.48
N GLY A 111 8.19 -12.41 -14.43
CA GLY A 111 7.71 -11.19 -15.06
C GLY A 111 7.90 -11.18 -16.56
N LEU A 112 7.33 -10.16 -17.19
CA LEU A 112 7.33 -9.94 -18.62
C LEU A 112 7.64 -8.48 -18.90
N GLU A 113 8.54 -8.23 -19.84
CA GLU A 113 8.95 -6.89 -20.27
C GLU A 113 8.81 -6.74 -21.79
N MET A 114 8.17 -5.66 -22.24
CA MET A 114 8.16 -5.22 -23.63
C MET A 114 8.90 -3.89 -23.74
N LEU A 115 9.94 -3.84 -24.56
CA LEU A 115 10.90 -2.72 -24.61
C LEU A 115 11.11 -2.24 -26.05
N GLY A 116 11.29 -0.93 -26.24
CA GLY A 116 11.59 -0.33 -27.55
C GLY A 116 10.37 0.40 -28.13
N ALA A 117 9.93 0.02 -29.33
CA ALA A 117 8.71 0.55 -29.94
C ALA A 117 7.48 -0.01 -29.22
N VAL A 118 7.08 0.62 -28.12
CA VAL A 118 5.90 0.28 -27.33
C VAL A 118 4.78 1.26 -27.66
N GLY A 119 3.81 0.80 -28.44
CA GLY A 119 2.56 1.52 -28.73
C GLY A 119 1.35 0.81 -28.14
N GLU A 120 0.15 1.23 -28.58
CA GLU A 120 -1.13 0.69 -28.11
C GLU A 120 -1.21 -0.84 -28.15
N ALA A 121 -0.77 -1.46 -29.24
CA ALA A 121 -0.81 -2.92 -29.40
C ALA A 121 0.06 -3.66 -28.37
N GLN A 122 1.23 -3.13 -28.02
CA GLN A 122 2.11 -3.70 -27.00
C GLN A 122 1.51 -3.52 -25.61
N VAL A 123 0.89 -2.36 -25.34
CA VAL A 123 0.19 -2.09 -24.08
C VAL A 123 -0.97 -3.08 -23.90
N GLN A 124 -1.84 -3.22 -24.90
CA GLN A 124 -2.92 -4.21 -24.91
C GLN A 124 -2.39 -5.62 -24.69
N GLN A 125 -1.33 -6.02 -25.40
CA GLN A 125 -0.74 -7.35 -25.26
C GLN A 125 -0.23 -7.60 -23.84
N ALA A 126 0.51 -6.66 -23.25
CA ALA A 126 1.07 -6.80 -21.90
C ALA A 126 -0.03 -6.93 -20.83
N VAL A 127 -1.07 -6.09 -20.89
CA VAL A 127 -2.17 -6.10 -19.92
C VAL A 127 -3.03 -7.35 -20.08
N CYS A 128 -3.33 -7.79 -21.31
CA CYS A 128 -4.02 -9.05 -21.55
C CYS A 128 -3.21 -10.26 -21.05
N LEU A 129 -1.88 -10.24 -21.19
CA LEU A 129 -1.02 -11.29 -20.65
C LEU A 129 -0.99 -11.26 -19.12
N ALA A 130 -1.09 -10.09 -18.49
CA ALA A 130 -1.24 -9.98 -17.04
C ALA A 130 -2.57 -10.62 -16.58
N ALA A 131 -3.68 -10.31 -17.24
CA ALA A 131 -4.98 -10.91 -16.95
C ALA A 131 -4.97 -12.45 -17.12
N ARG A 132 -4.44 -12.93 -18.26
CA ARG A 132 -4.29 -14.37 -18.52
C ARG A 132 -3.32 -15.06 -17.55
N SER A 133 -2.36 -14.33 -17.00
CA SER A 133 -1.45 -14.86 -15.97
C SER A 133 -2.21 -15.16 -14.68
N LEU A 134 -3.15 -14.30 -14.29
CA LEU A 134 -4.02 -14.54 -13.13
C LEU A 134 -4.99 -15.70 -13.39
N ASP A 135 -5.60 -15.71 -14.57
CA ASP A 135 -6.57 -16.75 -14.98
C ASP A 135 -5.97 -18.15 -15.00
N ALA A 136 -4.71 -18.27 -15.45
CA ALA A 136 -3.97 -19.53 -15.48
C ALA A 136 -3.75 -20.17 -14.09
N LEU A 137 -3.97 -19.43 -13.00
CA LEU A 137 -3.81 -19.92 -11.63
C LEU A 137 -5.07 -20.61 -11.09
N GLY A 138 -6.21 -20.52 -11.79
CA GLY A 138 -7.43 -21.26 -11.46
C GLY A 138 -8.13 -20.79 -10.18
N ALA A 139 -7.93 -19.54 -9.78
CA ALA A 139 -8.59 -18.90 -8.62
C ALA A 139 -9.38 -17.67 -9.06
N GLU A 140 -10.40 -17.28 -8.30
CA GLU A 140 -11.10 -16.02 -8.52
C GLU A 140 -10.13 -14.84 -8.40
N TRP A 141 -10.14 -13.97 -9.40
CA TRP A 141 -9.15 -12.92 -9.54
C TRP A 141 -9.76 -11.59 -9.99
N VAL A 142 -9.06 -10.51 -9.64
CA VAL A 142 -9.37 -9.14 -10.06
C VAL A 142 -8.11 -8.52 -10.66
N LEU A 143 -8.23 -7.87 -11.81
CA LEU A 143 -7.20 -6.98 -12.34
C LEU A 143 -7.70 -5.54 -12.25
N GLU A 144 -7.01 -4.73 -11.45
CA GLU A 144 -7.24 -3.30 -11.31
C GLU A 144 -6.31 -2.54 -12.24
N VAL A 145 -6.86 -1.56 -12.97
CA VAL A 145 -6.15 -0.75 -13.97
C VAL A 145 -6.31 0.74 -13.63
N SER A 146 -5.29 1.52 -13.93
CA SER A 146 -5.25 2.97 -13.77
C SER A 146 -4.30 3.62 -14.77
N HIS A 147 -4.25 4.96 -14.77
CA HIS A 147 -3.40 5.70 -15.69
C HIS A 147 -2.83 6.98 -15.04
N MET A 148 -1.51 7.01 -14.85
CA MET A 148 -0.80 8.15 -14.21
C MET A 148 -0.96 9.45 -15.00
N GLY A 149 -1.02 9.39 -16.34
CA GLY A 149 -1.29 10.54 -17.19
C GLY A 149 -2.62 11.25 -16.90
N TYR A 150 -3.64 10.53 -16.41
CA TYR A 150 -4.90 11.16 -15.99
C TYR A 150 -4.70 11.97 -14.70
N LEU A 151 -4.00 11.42 -13.72
CA LEU A 151 -3.75 12.08 -12.43
C LEU A 151 -2.83 13.29 -12.59
N PHE A 152 -1.75 13.16 -13.36
CA PHE A 152 -0.88 14.29 -13.68
C PHE A 152 -1.60 15.35 -14.51
N GLY A 153 -2.42 14.95 -15.49
CA GLY A 153 -3.26 15.88 -16.22
C GLY A 153 -4.24 16.63 -15.31
N LEU A 154 -4.84 15.95 -14.33
CA LEU A 154 -5.69 16.61 -13.32
C LEU A 154 -4.88 17.58 -12.46
N PHE A 155 -3.70 17.19 -12.01
CA PHE A 155 -2.81 18.06 -11.22
C PHE A 155 -2.41 19.32 -11.98
N ASP A 156 -2.07 19.18 -13.27
CA ASP A 156 -1.76 20.32 -14.14
C ASP A 156 -2.97 21.24 -14.30
N ALA A 157 -4.17 20.67 -14.50
CA ALA A 157 -5.42 21.43 -14.62
C ALA A 157 -5.82 22.17 -13.34
N LEU A 158 -5.42 21.66 -12.18
CA LEU A 158 -5.66 22.26 -10.87
C LEU A 158 -4.52 23.18 -10.39
N GLY A 159 -3.43 23.28 -11.14
CA GLY A 159 -2.26 24.08 -10.77
C GLY A 159 -1.52 23.54 -9.54
N VAL A 160 -1.46 22.22 -9.37
CA VAL A 160 -0.78 21.58 -8.24
C VAL A 160 0.73 21.84 -8.31
N PRO A 161 1.34 22.42 -7.26
CA PRO A 161 2.79 22.61 -7.20
C PRO A 161 3.54 21.27 -7.20
N ASP A 162 4.68 21.19 -7.88
CA ASP A 162 5.48 19.96 -8.00
C ASP A 162 5.85 19.35 -6.64
N ALA A 163 6.22 20.20 -5.68
CA ALA A 163 6.55 19.79 -4.31
C ALA A 163 5.37 19.13 -3.55
N ALA A 164 4.13 19.36 -3.98
CA ALA A 164 2.94 18.79 -3.37
C ALA A 164 2.46 17.49 -4.05
N ARG A 165 2.85 17.23 -5.30
CA ARG A 165 2.31 16.12 -6.11
C ARG A 165 2.52 14.75 -5.46
N ALA A 166 3.73 14.48 -4.96
CA ALA A 166 4.06 13.19 -4.33
C ALA A 166 3.18 12.91 -3.10
N LYS A 167 3.02 13.91 -2.23
CA LYS A 167 2.17 13.81 -1.03
C LYS A 167 0.70 13.62 -1.38
N LEU A 168 0.18 14.32 -2.40
CA LEU A 168 -1.20 14.15 -2.84
C LEU A 168 -1.45 12.76 -3.44
N LEU A 169 -0.49 12.23 -4.23
CA LEU A 169 -0.59 10.88 -4.79
C LEU A 169 -0.52 9.80 -3.71
N GLU A 170 0.32 9.98 -2.70
CA GLU A 170 0.33 9.11 -1.52
C GLU A 170 -1.06 9.04 -0.88
N LYS A 171 -1.71 10.19 -0.63
CA LYS A 171 -3.04 10.22 0.00
C LYS A 171 -4.16 9.70 -0.89
N LEU A 172 -4.05 9.85 -2.21
CA LEU A 172 -4.95 9.19 -3.16
C LEU A 172 -4.81 7.66 -3.07
N ARG A 173 -3.56 7.14 -3.10
CA ARG A 173 -3.27 5.70 -3.02
C ARG A 173 -3.71 5.07 -1.70
N GLU A 174 -3.67 5.82 -0.61
CA GLU A 174 -4.19 5.41 0.70
C GLU A 174 -5.72 5.48 0.79
N LYS A 175 -6.40 6.03 -0.24
CA LYS A 175 -7.82 6.40 -0.21
C LYS A 175 -8.20 7.30 0.97
N ASN A 176 -7.25 8.14 1.42
CA ASN A 176 -7.37 8.95 2.62
C ASN A 176 -7.93 10.34 2.32
N ALA A 177 -9.27 10.44 2.26
CA ALA A 177 -9.95 11.70 1.96
C ALA A 177 -9.61 12.82 2.95
N HIS A 178 -9.45 12.50 4.25
CA HIS A 178 -9.18 13.49 5.28
C HIS A 178 -7.80 14.13 5.10
N GLU A 179 -6.76 13.30 4.98
CA GLU A 179 -5.40 13.81 4.80
C GLU A 179 -5.16 14.37 3.40
N LEU A 180 -5.89 13.90 2.38
CA LEU A 180 -5.87 14.50 1.05
C LEU A 180 -6.36 15.94 1.08
N ARG A 181 -7.47 16.24 1.78
CA ARG A 181 -7.95 17.63 1.97
C ARG A 181 -6.94 18.48 2.71
N ALA A 182 -6.38 17.95 3.80
CA ALA A 182 -5.37 18.67 4.59
C ALA A 182 -4.11 18.97 3.78
N ALA A 183 -3.63 18.01 2.99
CA ALA A 183 -2.48 18.17 2.09
C ALA A 183 -2.77 19.18 0.97
N ALA A 184 -3.97 19.16 0.39
CA ALA A 184 -4.40 20.14 -0.60
C ALA A 184 -4.44 21.56 -0.01
N GLY A 185 -5.01 21.73 1.19
CA GLY A 185 -5.02 23.01 1.90
C GLY A 185 -3.61 23.54 2.18
N ALA A 186 -2.70 22.67 2.65
CA ALA A 186 -1.30 23.03 2.89
C ALA A 186 -0.54 23.42 1.61
N ALA A 187 -0.97 22.93 0.45
CA ALA A 187 -0.43 23.28 -0.86
C ALA A 187 -1.08 24.52 -1.49
N GLY A 188 -2.01 25.20 -0.79
CA GLY A 188 -2.73 26.37 -1.32
C GLY A 188 -3.88 26.01 -2.27
N LEU A 189 -4.37 24.77 -2.22
CA LEU A 189 -5.39 24.22 -3.14
C LEU A 189 -6.74 23.98 -2.43
N ALA A 190 -7.12 24.84 -1.48
CA ALA A 190 -8.35 24.67 -0.70
C ALA A 190 -9.60 24.56 -1.60
N ASP A 191 -9.71 25.41 -2.63
CA ASP A 191 -10.85 25.41 -3.56
C ASP A 191 -10.88 24.17 -4.48
N ALA A 192 -9.74 23.50 -4.65
CA ALA A 192 -9.62 22.29 -5.46
C ALA A 192 -9.71 21.00 -4.63
N ALA A 193 -9.75 21.09 -3.29
CA ALA A 193 -9.70 19.94 -2.40
C ALA A 193 -10.83 18.94 -2.66
N ASP A 194 -12.06 19.40 -2.88
CA ASP A 194 -13.19 18.51 -3.17
C ASP A 194 -13.10 17.86 -4.56
N THR A 195 -12.50 18.56 -5.54
CA THR A 195 -12.21 17.94 -6.85
C THR A 195 -11.16 16.84 -6.70
N LEU A 196 -10.11 17.06 -5.90
CA LEU A 196 -9.10 16.04 -5.61
C LEU A 196 -9.73 14.84 -4.89
N CYS A 197 -10.58 15.09 -3.89
CA CYS A 197 -11.28 14.03 -3.17
C CYS A 197 -12.31 13.28 -4.02
N SER A 198 -12.90 13.89 -5.04
CA SER A 198 -13.86 13.20 -5.91
C SER A 198 -13.20 12.09 -6.76
N VAL A 199 -11.88 12.14 -6.97
CA VAL A 199 -11.10 11.06 -7.60
C VAL A 199 -11.23 9.75 -6.82
N LEU A 200 -11.43 9.81 -5.50
CA LEU A 200 -11.65 8.62 -4.66
C LEU A 200 -12.92 7.84 -5.05
N ASN A 201 -13.85 8.47 -5.76
CA ASN A 201 -15.08 7.86 -6.27
C ASN A 201 -14.94 7.35 -7.72
N LEU A 202 -13.77 7.53 -8.35
CA LEU A 202 -13.46 7.04 -9.69
C LEU A 202 -12.83 5.64 -9.61
N CYS A 203 -13.52 4.76 -8.89
CA CYS A 203 -13.17 3.35 -8.75
C CYS A 203 -14.42 2.47 -8.89
N GLY A 204 -14.30 1.33 -9.57
CA GLY A 204 -15.43 0.42 -9.75
C GLY A 204 -15.31 -0.50 -10.97
N SER A 205 -16.47 -0.86 -11.54
CA SER A 205 -16.52 -1.60 -12.80
C SER A 205 -15.76 -0.84 -13.89
N TYR A 206 -15.12 -1.55 -14.80
CA TYR A 206 -14.33 -0.92 -15.87
C TYR A 206 -15.19 0.02 -16.72
N ALA A 207 -16.34 -0.47 -17.20
CA ALA A 207 -17.22 0.27 -18.10
C ALA A 207 -17.82 1.54 -17.46
N ASP A 208 -18.42 1.43 -16.26
CA ASP A 208 -19.09 2.57 -15.63
C ASP A 208 -18.09 3.63 -15.20
N THR A 209 -16.93 3.20 -14.70
CA THR A 209 -15.89 4.12 -14.24
C THR A 209 -15.22 4.82 -15.41
N LEU A 210 -14.96 4.11 -16.52
CA LEU A 210 -14.39 4.70 -17.74
C LEU A 210 -15.27 5.84 -18.27
N ALA A 211 -16.59 5.64 -18.30
CA ALA A 211 -17.54 6.69 -18.70
C ALA A 211 -17.46 7.93 -17.79
N LYS A 212 -17.34 7.75 -16.46
CA LYS A 212 -17.17 8.85 -15.50
C LYS A 212 -15.84 9.58 -15.69
N VAL A 213 -14.74 8.83 -15.86
CA VAL A 213 -13.39 9.36 -16.04
C VAL A 213 -13.31 10.18 -17.33
N ALA A 214 -13.90 9.70 -18.42
CA ALA A 214 -14.02 10.41 -19.70
C ALA A 214 -14.77 11.74 -19.54
N ALA A 215 -15.91 11.74 -18.84
CA ALA A 215 -16.73 12.94 -18.63
C ALA A 215 -16.03 14.03 -17.78
N LEU A 216 -15.05 13.65 -16.95
CA LEU A 216 -14.33 14.56 -16.05
C LEU A 216 -13.00 15.08 -16.62
N CYS A 217 -12.67 14.77 -17.88
CA CYS A 217 -11.45 15.24 -18.53
C CYS A 217 -11.40 16.78 -18.63
N ARG A 218 -10.28 17.38 -18.20
CA ARG A 218 -10.07 18.84 -18.21
C ARG A 218 -9.08 19.32 -19.28
N ASN A 219 -8.24 18.44 -19.79
CA ASN A 219 -7.22 18.77 -20.79
C ASN A 219 -6.91 17.56 -21.71
N ASP A 220 -6.03 17.78 -22.69
CA ASP A 220 -5.66 16.76 -23.66
C ASP A 220 -4.88 15.60 -23.05
N ALA A 221 -4.08 15.84 -22.01
CA ALA A 221 -3.37 14.77 -21.30
C ALA A 221 -4.34 13.76 -20.68
N MET A 222 -5.41 14.26 -20.01
CA MET A 222 -6.47 13.40 -19.47
C MET A 222 -7.22 12.66 -20.58
N ARG A 223 -7.54 13.33 -21.70
CA ARG A 223 -8.22 12.69 -22.84
C ARG A 223 -7.37 11.60 -23.48
N ALA A 224 -6.07 11.82 -23.63
CA ALA A 224 -5.14 10.82 -24.15
C ALA A 224 -5.05 9.58 -23.23
N ALA A 225 -4.98 9.80 -21.92
CA ALA A 225 -5.02 8.72 -20.93
C ALA A 225 -6.34 7.91 -21.02
N VAL A 226 -7.47 8.59 -21.18
CA VAL A 226 -8.77 7.93 -21.37
C VAL A 226 -8.81 7.13 -22.67
N ALA A 227 -8.26 7.65 -23.77
CA ALA A 227 -8.19 6.92 -25.03
C ALA A 227 -7.37 5.62 -24.91
N GLU A 228 -6.24 5.64 -24.18
CA GLU A 228 -5.47 4.42 -23.90
C GLU A 228 -6.29 3.40 -23.07
N LEU A 229 -7.10 3.88 -22.10
CA LEU A 229 -7.99 3.02 -21.31
C LEU A 229 -9.17 2.48 -22.15
N GLU A 230 -9.76 3.28 -23.03
CA GLU A 230 -10.80 2.85 -23.96
C GLU A 230 -10.30 1.74 -24.88
N ALA A 231 -9.08 1.87 -25.39
CA ALA A 231 -8.44 0.86 -26.24
C ALA A 231 -8.24 -0.50 -25.53
N LEU A 232 -8.23 -0.53 -24.20
CA LEU A 232 -8.11 -1.77 -23.41
C LEU A 232 -9.45 -2.47 -23.14
N ALA A 233 -10.59 -1.80 -23.31
CA ALA A 233 -11.91 -2.33 -22.93
C ALA A 233 -12.23 -3.67 -23.61
N VAL A 234 -12.21 -3.69 -24.95
CA VAL A 234 -12.57 -4.88 -25.75
C VAL A 234 -11.60 -6.05 -25.55
N PRO A 235 -10.26 -5.86 -25.54
CA PRO A 235 -9.33 -6.94 -25.22
C PRO A 235 -9.54 -7.54 -23.83
N LEU A 236 -9.91 -6.73 -22.84
CA LEU A 236 -10.06 -7.14 -21.44
C LEU A 236 -11.39 -7.82 -21.13
N GLU A 237 -12.47 -7.51 -21.85
CA GLU A 237 -13.77 -8.22 -21.73
C GLU A 237 -13.64 -9.74 -21.92
N LYS A 238 -12.63 -10.17 -22.70
CA LYS A 238 -12.39 -11.59 -23.03
C LYS A 238 -11.52 -12.32 -21.99
N ALA A 239 -11.09 -11.65 -20.92
CA ALA A 239 -10.11 -12.20 -20.00
C ALA A 239 -10.66 -13.24 -19.00
N GLY A 240 -11.98 -13.33 -18.84
CA GLY A 240 -12.65 -14.36 -18.00
C GLY A 240 -12.85 -13.99 -16.53
N GLY A 241 -12.02 -13.11 -15.95
CA GLY A 241 -12.15 -12.60 -14.57
C GLY A 241 -12.71 -11.18 -14.49
N VAL A 242 -12.57 -10.57 -13.31
CA VAL A 242 -13.11 -9.22 -13.05
C VAL A 242 -12.06 -8.16 -13.33
N ILE A 243 -12.40 -7.20 -14.19
CA ILE A 243 -11.57 -6.04 -14.48
C ILE A 243 -12.18 -4.82 -13.83
N ARG A 244 -11.36 -4.08 -13.08
CA ARG A 244 -11.76 -2.84 -12.40
C ARG A 244 -10.91 -1.69 -12.88
N LEU A 245 -11.51 -0.51 -12.91
CA LEU A 245 -10.79 0.73 -13.10
C LEU A 245 -10.75 1.45 -11.75
N ASP A 246 -9.57 1.90 -11.33
CA ASP A 246 -9.38 2.67 -10.10
C ASP A 246 -8.37 3.78 -10.32
N MET A 247 -8.86 5.02 -10.44
CA MET A 247 -7.99 6.19 -10.66
C MET A 247 -7.19 6.59 -9.42
N THR A 248 -7.38 5.93 -8.28
CA THR A 248 -6.55 6.12 -7.07
C THR A 248 -5.34 5.18 -7.03
N LEU A 249 -5.31 4.15 -7.90
CA LEU A 249 -4.14 3.28 -8.05
C LEU A 249 -3.00 4.07 -8.71
N ALA A 250 -2.19 4.71 -7.85
CA ALA A 250 -1.00 5.43 -8.26
C ALA A 250 0.27 4.58 -8.03
N GLY A 251 1.14 4.54 -9.04
CA GLY A 251 2.51 4.05 -8.90
C GLY A 251 3.40 5.02 -8.13
N GLU A 252 4.67 4.64 -7.91
CA GLU A 252 5.70 5.62 -7.56
C GLU A 252 5.89 6.59 -8.73
N MET A 253 5.87 7.90 -8.46
CA MET A 253 5.89 8.95 -9.50
C MET A 253 7.11 8.84 -10.40
N GLU A 254 8.22 8.41 -9.82
CA GLU A 254 9.51 8.27 -10.46
C GLU A 254 9.57 7.03 -11.36
N TYR A 255 8.74 6.01 -11.10
CA TYR A 255 8.79 4.73 -11.79
C TYR A 255 7.79 4.62 -12.93
N TYR A 256 6.50 4.91 -12.68
CA TYR A 256 5.44 4.75 -13.68
C TYR A 256 4.96 6.10 -14.23
N ASN A 257 4.90 6.22 -15.55
CA ASN A 257 4.51 7.46 -16.23
C ASN A 257 3.31 7.30 -17.19
N GLY A 258 2.68 6.12 -17.23
CA GLY A 258 1.50 5.85 -18.06
C GLY A 258 0.52 4.91 -17.35
N LEU A 259 0.07 3.87 -18.06
CA LEU A 259 -0.78 2.83 -17.51
C LEU A 259 -0.14 2.13 -16.29
N VAL A 260 -0.92 1.85 -15.26
CA VAL A 260 -0.53 1.07 -14.08
C VAL A 260 -1.60 0.03 -13.80
N PHE A 261 -1.20 -1.18 -13.38
CA PHE A 261 -2.16 -2.23 -13.06
C PHE A 261 -1.65 -3.17 -11.96
N GLN A 262 -2.60 -3.72 -11.20
CA GLN A 262 -2.35 -4.69 -10.14
C GLN A 262 -3.36 -5.83 -10.20
N GLY A 263 -2.85 -7.05 -10.03
CA GLY A 263 -3.65 -8.28 -10.04
C GLY A 263 -3.75 -8.90 -8.66
N TYR A 264 -4.94 -9.34 -8.29
CA TYR A 264 -5.27 -9.91 -7.00
C TYR A 264 -5.90 -11.29 -7.17
N LEU A 265 -5.60 -12.21 -6.25
CA LEU A 265 -6.34 -13.46 -6.09
C LEU A 265 -7.12 -13.41 -4.79
N LYS A 266 -8.37 -13.89 -4.78
CA LYS A 266 -9.26 -13.85 -3.62
C LYS A 266 -8.69 -14.51 -2.36
N ALA A 267 -7.88 -15.55 -2.55
CA ALA A 267 -7.27 -16.30 -1.46
C ALA A 267 -6.01 -15.63 -0.88
N LEU A 268 -5.54 -14.52 -1.47
CA LEU A 268 -4.31 -13.84 -1.08
C LEU A 268 -4.60 -12.46 -0.49
N PRO A 269 -3.86 -12.05 0.56
CA PRO A 269 -4.11 -10.79 1.27
C PRO A 269 -3.42 -9.57 0.63
N ARG A 270 -2.68 -9.77 -0.48
CA ARG A 270 -1.83 -8.78 -1.13
C ARG A 270 -1.92 -8.93 -2.66
N PRO A 271 -1.58 -7.88 -3.44
CA PRO A 271 -1.47 -7.99 -4.89
C PRO A 271 -0.46 -9.08 -5.27
N LEU A 272 -0.89 -10.02 -6.10
CA LEU A 272 -0.04 -11.08 -6.66
C LEU A 272 0.75 -10.59 -7.87
N LEU A 273 0.19 -9.63 -8.61
CA LEU A 273 0.77 -9.10 -9.83
C LEU A 273 0.83 -7.57 -9.74
N LYS A 274 1.95 -6.98 -10.14
CA LYS A 274 2.08 -5.51 -10.30
C LYS A 274 2.78 -5.20 -11.61
N GLY A 275 2.30 -4.19 -12.33
CA GLY A 275 2.89 -3.77 -13.58
C GLY A 275 2.45 -2.38 -14.02
N GLY A 276 3.01 -1.95 -15.13
CA GLY A 276 2.72 -0.65 -15.71
C GLY A 276 3.77 -0.22 -16.73
N ARG A 277 3.55 0.98 -17.27
CA ARG A 277 4.39 1.64 -18.26
C ARG A 277 5.42 2.54 -17.59
N TYR A 278 6.70 2.34 -17.92
CA TYR A 278 7.85 2.94 -17.25
C TYR A 278 8.86 3.52 -18.27
N ASP A 279 8.38 4.31 -19.23
CA ASP A 279 9.22 4.80 -20.34
C ASP A 279 10.42 5.62 -19.83
N LEU A 280 10.28 6.35 -18.71
CA LEU A 280 11.35 7.19 -18.14
C LEU A 280 12.60 6.38 -17.78
N LEU A 281 12.42 5.16 -17.26
CA LEU A 281 13.54 4.27 -16.96
C LEU A 281 14.23 3.81 -18.25
N MET A 282 13.45 3.40 -19.25
CA MET A 282 13.97 2.89 -20.51
C MET A 282 14.74 3.98 -21.26
N GLN A 283 14.25 5.22 -21.25
CA GLN A 283 14.86 6.36 -21.94
C GLN A 283 16.24 6.73 -21.38
N LYS A 284 16.57 6.38 -20.13
CA LYS A 284 17.93 6.55 -19.59
C LYS A 284 18.97 5.71 -20.33
N PHE A 285 18.59 4.53 -20.82
CA PHE A 285 19.48 3.59 -21.50
C PHE A 285 19.31 3.61 -23.03
N THR A 286 18.11 3.92 -23.52
CA THR A 286 17.81 3.98 -24.95
C THR A 286 16.84 5.13 -25.22
N PRO A 287 17.36 6.32 -25.60
CA PRO A 287 16.53 7.50 -25.85
C PRO A 287 15.39 7.23 -26.85
N GLY A 288 14.17 7.64 -26.48
CA GLY A 288 12.96 7.46 -27.30
C GLY A 288 12.32 6.07 -27.24
N ALA A 289 12.92 5.10 -26.54
CA ALA A 289 12.29 3.81 -26.30
C ALA A 289 11.21 3.91 -25.21
N GLY A 290 10.10 3.21 -25.42
CA GLY A 290 9.08 2.96 -24.41
C GLY A 290 9.26 1.60 -23.75
N ALA A 291 8.59 1.40 -22.62
CA ALA A 291 8.61 0.14 -21.89
C ALA A 291 7.34 -0.10 -21.07
N ILE A 292 6.84 -1.32 -21.13
CA ILE A 292 5.74 -1.80 -20.29
C ILE A 292 6.00 -3.25 -19.86
N GLY A 293 5.62 -3.56 -18.63
CA GLY A 293 5.77 -4.91 -18.12
C GLY A 293 5.11 -5.12 -16.78
N PHE A 294 5.28 -6.32 -16.24
CA PHE A 294 4.74 -6.70 -14.95
C PHE A 294 5.52 -7.85 -14.32
N ALA A 295 5.38 -8.00 -13.01
CA ALA A 295 5.89 -9.11 -12.23
C ALA A 295 4.75 -9.82 -11.49
N VAL A 296 4.81 -11.14 -11.46
CA VAL A 296 3.99 -12.04 -10.64
C VAL A 296 4.85 -12.52 -9.46
N TYR A 297 4.42 -12.23 -8.24
CA TYR A 297 5.14 -12.58 -7.00
C TYR A 297 4.83 -14.03 -6.58
N LEU A 298 5.66 -14.96 -7.04
CA LEU A 298 5.40 -16.40 -6.88
C LEU A 298 5.38 -16.86 -5.41
N ASP A 299 6.12 -16.20 -4.52
CA ASP A 299 6.15 -16.56 -3.10
C ASP A 299 4.80 -16.36 -2.40
N GLU A 300 3.96 -15.45 -2.89
CA GLU A 300 2.63 -15.27 -2.31
C GLU A 300 1.75 -16.50 -2.57
N LEU A 301 2.03 -17.29 -3.62
CA LEU A 301 1.30 -18.52 -3.92
C LEU A 301 1.55 -19.64 -2.91
N ASP A 302 2.65 -19.60 -2.16
CA ASP A 302 2.91 -20.59 -1.10
C ASP A 302 1.85 -20.52 0.00
N ARG A 303 1.18 -19.36 0.16
CA ARG A 303 0.05 -19.19 1.08
C ARG A 303 -1.18 -20.02 0.68
N LEU A 304 -1.33 -20.35 -0.61
CA LEU A 304 -2.45 -21.17 -1.10
C LEU A 304 -2.39 -22.62 -0.59
N SER A 305 -1.21 -23.09 -0.18
CA SER A 305 -1.05 -24.42 0.41
C SER A 305 -1.59 -24.50 1.85
N ALA A 306 -1.76 -23.37 2.54
CA ALA A 306 -2.27 -23.36 3.90
C ALA A 306 -3.80 -23.52 3.92
N PRO A 307 -4.36 -24.47 4.69
CA PRO A 307 -5.81 -24.60 4.80
C PRO A 307 -6.40 -23.38 5.52
N LEU A 308 -7.56 -22.92 5.05
CA LEU A 308 -8.34 -21.90 5.74
C LEU A 308 -8.64 -22.35 7.19
N PRO A 309 -8.32 -21.52 8.20
CA PRO A 309 -8.63 -21.84 9.59
C PRO A 309 -10.11 -22.17 9.78
N PRO A 310 -10.48 -23.15 10.62
CA PRO A 310 -11.89 -23.53 10.82
C PRO A 310 -12.79 -22.34 11.18
N VAL A 311 -12.27 -21.40 11.98
CA VAL A 311 -12.98 -20.19 12.40
C VAL A 311 -13.26 -19.20 11.27
N GLN A 312 -12.52 -19.29 10.16
CA GLN A 312 -12.72 -18.43 8.99
C GLN A 312 -13.60 -19.08 7.93
N LYS A 313 -13.97 -20.36 8.09
CA LYS A 313 -14.93 -21.01 7.19
C LYS A 313 -16.29 -20.36 7.39
N ASN A 314 -16.93 -19.95 6.30
CA ASN A 314 -18.29 -19.41 6.39
C ASN A 314 -19.25 -20.54 6.75
N SER A 315 -19.99 -20.35 7.83
CA SER A 315 -21.06 -21.25 8.29
C SER A 315 -22.40 -20.93 7.64
N THR A 316 -22.47 -19.85 6.85
CA THR A 316 -23.68 -19.34 6.19
C THR A 316 -23.39 -19.05 4.72
N ASP A 317 -24.44 -18.95 3.90
CA ASP A 317 -24.35 -18.58 2.47
C ASP A 317 -24.05 -17.08 2.25
N ARG A 318 -23.98 -16.28 3.32
CA ARG A 318 -23.72 -14.84 3.26
C ARG A 318 -22.22 -14.56 3.36
N VAL A 319 -21.75 -13.58 2.59
CA VAL A 319 -20.37 -13.05 2.73
C VAL A 319 -20.21 -12.44 4.13
N MET A 320 -19.24 -12.96 4.89
CA MET A 320 -18.87 -12.41 6.21
C MET A 320 -17.71 -11.43 6.06
N LEU A 321 -17.85 -10.23 6.63
CA LEU A 321 -16.74 -9.29 6.84
C LEU A 321 -16.04 -9.61 8.15
N ASN A 322 -14.74 -9.86 8.08
CA ASN A 322 -13.87 -10.03 9.23
C ASN A 322 -13.39 -8.65 9.71
N VAL A 323 -13.67 -8.29 10.95
CA VAL A 323 -13.42 -6.95 11.51
C VAL A 323 -12.49 -7.05 12.72
N ALA A 324 -11.28 -6.50 12.61
CA ALA A 324 -10.35 -6.39 13.74
C ALA A 324 -10.71 -5.19 14.61
N LEU A 325 -11.00 -5.44 15.89
CA LEU A 325 -11.37 -4.40 16.84
C LEU A 325 -10.38 -4.29 18.02
N PRO A 326 -10.04 -3.07 18.44
CA PRO A 326 -9.14 -2.83 19.55
C PRO A 326 -9.85 -3.15 20.87
N LYS A 327 -9.15 -3.79 21.80
CA LYS A 327 -9.58 -3.90 23.21
C LYS A 327 -9.28 -2.63 24.01
N GLY A 328 -9.96 -2.46 25.14
CA GLY A 328 -9.71 -1.38 26.11
C GLY A 328 -10.47 -0.09 25.78
N ARG A 329 -9.96 1.05 26.27
CA ARG A 329 -10.67 2.35 26.26
C ARG A 329 -11.14 2.81 24.87
N LEU A 330 -10.38 2.54 23.82
CA LEU A 330 -10.80 2.85 22.45
C LEU A 330 -11.90 1.89 21.98
N GLY A 331 -11.82 0.62 22.38
CA GLY A 331 -12.77 -0.44 22.05
C GLY A 331 -14.20 -0.06 22.39
N ASP A 332 -14.48 0.38 23.63
CA ASP A 332 -15.85 0.72 24.06
C ASP A 332 -16.51 1.76 23.15
N LYS A 333 -15.77 2.82 22.79
CA LYS A 333 -16.26 3.86 21.87
C LYS A 333 -16.56 3.30 20.48
N VAL A 334 -15.70 2.41 19.99
CA VAL A 334 -15.85 1.74 18.69
C VAL A 334 -17.04 0.78 18.70
N TYR A 335 -17.22 -0.01 19.76
CA TYR A 335 -18.32 -0.95 19.90
C TYR A 335 -19.67 -0.23 19.90
N HIS A 336 -19.78 0.90 20.62
CA HIS A 336 -20.97 1.74 20.59
C HIS A 336 -21.23 2.36 19.21
N LEU A 337 -20.18 2.81 18.51
CA LEU A 337 -20.31 3.32 17.15
C LEU A 337 -20.89 2.25 16.21
N LEU A 338 -20.32 1.04 16.23
CA LEU A 338 -20.78 -0.07 15.40
C LEU A 338 -22.20 -0.52 15.75
N ALA A 339 -22.55 -0.54 17.04
CA ALA A 339 -23.91 -0.83 17.48
C ALA A 339 -24.94 0.17 16.93
N GLY A 340 -24.61 1.48 16.92
CA GLY A 340 -25.47 2.54 16.39
C GLY A 340 -25.83 2.39 14.91
N ILE A 341 -24.98 1.71 14.14
CA ILE A 341 -25.17 1.50 12.68
C ILE A 341 -25.64 0.09 12.31
N GLY A 342 -26.11 -0.68 13.30
CA GLY A 342 -26.65 -2.02 13.10
C GLY A 342 -25.60 -3.13 12.98
N TYR A 343 -24.33 -2.83 13.31
CA TYR A 343 -23.25 -3.81 13.41
C TYR A 343 -22.92 -4.10 14.89
N GLY A 344 -23.91 -4.08 15.78
CA GLY A 344 -23.71 -4.42 17.18
C GLY A 344 -23.18 -5.83 17.37
N CYS A 345 -22.52 -6.09 18.50
CA CYS A 345 -22.17 -7.45 18.88
C CYS A 345 -23.33 -8.10 19.66
N PRO A 346 -23.67 -9.36 19.39
CA PRO A 346 -24.63 -10.10 20.21
C PRO A 346 -24.11 -10.38 21.63
N GLU A 347 -22.79 -10.41 21.82
CA GLU A 347 -22.14 -10.65 23.11
C GLU A 347 -21.58 -9.36 23.72
N ASP A 348 -21.59 -9.28 25.05
CA ASP A 348 -20.87 -8.23 25.77
C ASP A 348 -19.35 -8.46 25.68
N TYR A 349 -18.68 -7.55 24.97
CA TYR A 349 -17.24 -7.57 24.75
C TYR A 349 -16.42 -7.50 26.03
N ASN A 350 -16.94 -6.86 27.08
CA ASN A 350 -16.23 -6.69 28.35
C ASN A 350 -16.38 -7.92 29.26
N ALA A 351 -17.41 -8.74 29.04
CA ALA A 351 -17.65 -9.97 29.80
C ALA A 351 -17.10 -11.22 29.10
N THR A 352 -17.06 -11.24 27.76
CA THR A 352 -16.64 -12.41 26.99
C THR A 352 -15.13 -12.62 27.03
N ARG A 353 -14.70 -13.88 27.22
CA ARG A 353 -13.30 -14.29 27.04
C ARG A 353 -13.00 -14.73 25.60
N LYS A 354 -14.01 -14.76 24.72
CA LYS A 354 -13.82 -15.13 23.32
C LYS A 354 -12.94 -14.10 22.62
N LEU A 355 -12.11 -14.56 21.70
CA LEU A 355 -11.31 -13.70 20.82
C LEU A 355 -11.97 -13.49 19.46
N VAL A 356 -12.91 -14.37 19.10
CA VAL A 356 -13.71 -14.29 17.89
C VAL A 356 -15.18 -14.32 18.28
N VAL A 357 -15.95 -13.36 17.77
CA VAL A 357 -17.39 -13.27 17.99
C VAL A 357 -18.08 -13.02 16.65
N GLU A 358 -19.18 -13.71 16.36
CA GLU A 358 -19.91 -13.55 15.11
C GLU A 358 -21.23 -12.82 15.35
N ASN A 359 -21.61 -11.97 14.39
CA ASN A 359 -22.97 -11.48 14.19
C ASN A 359 -23.45 -11.94 12.80
N PRO A 360 -24.06 -13.14 12.70
CA PRO A 360 -24.54 -13.67 11.44
C PRO A 360 -25.61 -12.81 10.76
N GLU A 361 -26.49 -12.18 11.54
CA GLU A 361 -27.57 -11.30 11.04
C GLU A 361 -27.01 -10.06 10.34
N ALA A 362 -25.87 -9.56 10.80
CA ALA A 362 -25.19 -8.42 10.19
C ALA A 362 -24.12 -8.83 9.16
N GLY A 363 -23.80 -10.12 9.04
CA GLY A 363 -22.74 -10.63 8.17
C GLY A 363 -21.34 -10.26 8.66
N ILE A 364 -21.12 -10.17 9.98
CA ILE A 364 -19.84 -9.72 10.56
C ILE A 364 -19.22 -10.79 11.45
N ARG A 365 -17.89 -10.91 11.40
CA ARG A 365 -17.07 -11.63 12.36
C ARG A 365 -16.05 -10.70 12.99
N TYR A 366 -16.10 -10.53 14.30
CA TYR A 366 -15.21 -9.69 15.08
C TYR A 366 -14.00 -10.46 15.60
N PHE A 367 -12.82 -9.85 15.48
CA PHE A 367 -11.59 -10.29 16.14
C PHE A 367 -11.17 -9.27 17.18
N LEU A 368 -11.13 -9.69 18.43
CA LEU A 368 -10.76 -8.84 19.55
C LEU A 368 -9.25 -8.92 19.77
N VAL A 369 -8.54 -7.91 19.30
CA VAL A 369 -7.07 -7.86 19.31
C VAL A 369 -6.56 -6.68 20.14
N LYS A 370 -5.26 -6.68 20.45
CA LYS A 370 -4.63 -5.51 21.06
C LYS A 370 -4.62 -4.36 20.04
N PRO A 371 -4.74 -3.10 20.48
CA PRO A 371 -4.70 -1.95 19.57
C PRO A 371 -3.46 -1.92 18.66
N SER A 372 -2.30 -2.34 19.16
CA SER A 372 -1.04 -2.45 18.41
C SER A 372 -1.10 -3.42 17.23
N ASP A 373 -2.01 -4.39 17.28
CA ASP A 373 -2.03 -5.52 16.35
C ASP A 373 -3.13 -5.36 15.29
N VAL A 374 -4.07 -4.42 15.45
CA VAL A 374 -5.19 -4.22 14.51
C VAL A 374 -4.69 -4.00 13.08
N ALA A 375 -3.70 -3.11 12.90
CA ALA A 375 -3.13 -2.81 11.58
C ALA A 375 -2.53 -4.07 10.93
N ILE A 376 -1.80 -4.87 11.71
CA ILE A 376 -1.18 -6.13 11.26
C ILE A 376 -2.25 -7.13 10.81
N TYR A 377 -3.31 -7.31 11.59
CA TYR A 377 -4.39 -8.25 11.23
C TYR A 377 -5.08 -7.87 9.92
N VAL A 378 -5.24 -6.56 9.66
CA VAL A 378 -5.83 -6.07 8.41
C VAL A 378 -4.84 -6.17 7.25
N GLU A 379 -3.60 -5.70 7.42
CA GLU A 379 -2.57 -5.75 6.37
C GLU A 379 -2.27 -7.18 5.88
N HIS A 380 -2.30 -8.16 6.78
CA HIS A 380 -2.10 -9.57 6.44
C HIS A 380 -3.38 -10.29 5.98
N GLY A 381 -4.50 -9.57 5.86
CA GLY A 381 -5.80 -10.08 5.39
C GLY A 381 -6.43 -11.13 6.30
N ALA A 382 -5.97 -11.24 7.55
CA ALA A 382 -6.68 -12.01 8.55
C ALA A 382 -8.04 -11.36 8.82
N ALA A 383 -8.05 -10.03 8.97
CA ALA A 383 -9.23 -9.18 8.96
C ALA A 383 -9.34 -8.43 7.62
N ASP A 384 -10.58 -8.18 7.20
CA ASP A 384 -10.88 -7.40 5.99
C ASP A 384 -10.80 -5.89 6.28
N VAL A 385 -11.29 -5.49 7.46
CA VAL A 385 -11.31 -4.10 7.93
C VAL A 385 -10.97 -4.01 9.42
N GLY A 386 -10.63 -2.81 9.90
CA GLY A 386 -10.39 -2.58 11.32
C GLY A 386 -10.48 -1.11 11.72
N ILE A 387 -10.51 -0.86 13.04
CA ILE A 387 -10.45 0.49 13.59
C ILE A 387 -9.22 0.62 14.50
N VAL A 388 -8.30 1.51 14.16
CA VAL A 388 -6.98 1.61 14.79
C VAL A 388 -6.53 3.05 14.94
N GLY A 389 -5.73 3.37 15.96
CA GLY A 389 -5.16 4.71 16.15
C GLY A 389 -4.19 5.10 15.03
N LYS A 390 -4.22 6.37 14.62
CA LYS A 390 -3.29 6.92 13.62
C LYS A 390 -1.81 6.78 14.03
N ASP A 391 -1.53 6.83 15.33
CA ASP A 391 -0.21 6.59 15.90
C ASP A 391 0.33 5.20 15.54
N ILE A 392 -0.51 4.16 15.64
CA ILE A 392 -0.13 2.79 15.28
C ILE A 392 0.07 2.66 13.77
N LEU A 393 -0.82 3.25 12.97
CA LEU A 393 -0.71 3.21 11.50
C LEU A 393 0.57 3.87 11.00
N THR A 394 0.88 5.06 11.50
CA THR A 394 2.08 5.80 11.10
C THR A 394 3.35 5.11 11.59
N GLU A 395 3.36 4.60 12.82
CA GLU A 395 4.53 3.88 13.35
C GLU A 395 4.81 2.59 12.57
N ALA A 396 3.77 1.82 12.25
CA ALA A 396 3.90 0.56 11.52
C ALA A 396 4.12 0.75 10.01
N SER A 397 3.77 1.92 9.46
CA SER A 397 3.73 2.17 8.00
C SER A 397 2.93 1.09 7.25
N ALA A 398 1.76 0.72 7.80
CA ALA A 398 0.98 -0.42 7.34
C ALA A 398 0.43 -0.23 5.91
N ASP A 399 0.54 -1.26 5.07
CA ASP A 399 0.04 -1.25 3.68
C ASP A 399 -1.48 -1.52 3.60
N VAL A 400 -2.28 -0.54 4.01
CA VAL A 400 -3.74 -0.60 4.06
C VAL A 400 -4.38 0.61 3.37
N TYR A 401 -5.69 0.57 3.11
CA TYR A 401 -6.45 1.79 2.85
C TYR A 401 -6.87 2.44 4.17
N GLU A 402 -6.80 3.76 4.25
CA GLU A 402 -7.26 4.58 5.38
C GLU A 402 -8.54 5.33 4.98
N LEU A 403 -9.68 4.65 5.09
CA LEU A 403 -10.93 5.05 4.44
C LEU A 403 -11.69 6.18 5.16
N LEU A 404 -11.53 6.30 6.49
CA LEU A 404 -12.24 7.28 7.31
C LEU A 404 -11.49 7.64 8.59
N ASP A 405 -11.41 8.94 8.88
CA ASP A 405 -11.12 9.44 10.22
C ASP A 405 -12.40 9.41 11.06
N THR A 406 -12.42 8.60 12.12
CA THR A 406 -13.61 8.48 12.97
C THR A 406 -13.75 9.61 13.98
N GLY A 407 -12.69 10.41 14.18
CA GLY A 407 -12.62 11.40 15.24
C GLY A 407 -12.68 10.83 16.66
N LEU A 408 -12.67 9.50 16.84
CA LEU A 408 -12.66 8.86 18.15
C LEU A 408 -11.25 8.84 18.75
N GLY A 409 -11.17 8.87 20.08
CA GLY A 409 -9.89 8.72 20.79
C GLY A 409 -8.90 9.87 20.55
N LYS A 410 -9.40 11.10 20.31
CA LYS A 410 -8.56 12.27 20.01
C LYS A 410 -7.44 12.45 21.05
N CYS A 411 -6.22 12.47 20.58
CA CYS A 411 -5.01 12.82 21.34
C CYS A 411 -4.01 13.49 20.39
N ARG A 412 -2.81 13.82 20.89
CA ARG A 412 -1.73 14.36 20.05
C ARG A 412 -0.40 13.69 20.36
N MET A 413 0.43 13.51 19.33
CA MET A 413 1.82 13.14 19.51
C MET A 413 2.60 14.38 19.92
N CYS A 414 3.36 14.24 21.00
CA CYS A 414 4.10 15.33 21.60
C CYS A 414 5.55 14.98 21.83
N VAL A 415 6.41 16.00 21.77
CA VAL A 415 7.66 16.02 22.51
C VAL A 415 7.35 16.53 23.92
N ALA A 416 7.74 15.79 24.95
CA ALA A 416 7.66 16.24 26.34
C ALA A 416 9.01 16.10 27.04
N ALA A 417 9.28 16.98 27.99
CA ALA A 417 10.58 17.08 28.66
C ALA A 417 10.42 17.64 30.09
N PRO A 418 11.45 17.54 30.95
CA PRO A 418 11.51 18.26 32.21
C PRO A 418 11.21 19.75 32.07
N ALA A 419 10.62 20.36 33.09
CA ALA A 419 10.17 21.75 33.03
C ALA A 419 11.29 22.76 32.73
N ASP A 420 12.51 22.45 33.12
CA ASP A 420 13.73 23.24 32.92
C ASP A 420 14.55 22.82 31.69
N TYR A 421 14.06 21.87 30.88
CA TYR A 421 14.73 21.40 29.67
C TYR A 421 15.05 22.55 28.71
N GLN A 422 16.30 22.58 28.25
CA GLN A 422 16.80 23.42 27.17
C GLN A 422 17.54 22.51 26.18
N ASP A 423 17.25 22.69 24.89
CA ASP A 423 17.94 21.93 23.85
C ASP A 423 19.40 22.38 23.74
N ASP A 424 20.31 21.42 23.57
CA ASP A 424 21.74 21.64 23.36
C ASP A 424 22.11 21.22 21.92
N PRO A 425 22.22 22.18 20.98
CA PRO A 425 22.49 21.88 19.58
C PRO A 425 23.84 21.20 19.32
N SER A 426 24.76 21.20 20.29
CA SER A 426 26.11 20.65 20.12
C SER A 426 26.18 19.12 20.20
N ARG A 427 25.10 18.46 20.64
CA ARG A 427 25.02 17.00 20.77
C ARG A 427 23.69 16.45 20.26
N PRO A 428 23.61 15.15 19.90
CA PRO A 428 22.33 14.50 19.63
C PRO A 428 21.39 14.54 20.85
N VAL A 429 20.08 14.71 20.59
CA VAL A 429 19.05 14.63 21.64
C VAL A 429 18.77 13.17 21.95
N ARG A 430 18.80 12.77 23.22
CA ARG A 430 18.36 11.43 23.63
C ARG A 430 16.84 11.41 23.75
N VAL A 431 16.18 10.61 22.92
CA VAL A 431 14.72 10.52 22.81
C VAL A 431 14.26 9.14 23.28
N ALA A 432 13.51 9.09 24.39
CA ALA A 432 12.84 7.86 24.79
C ALA A 432 11.43 7.78 24.19
N THR A 433 11.11 6.66 23.55
CA THR A 433 9.80 6.49 22.89
C THR A 433 9.49 5.02 22.59
N LYS A 434 8.20 4.71 22.44
CA LYS A 434 7.75 3.48 21.77
C LYS A 434 7.54 3.66 20.26
N PHE A 435 7.49 4.91 19.79
CA PHE A 435 7.20 5.30 18.41
C PHE A 435 8.49 5.73 17.68
N VAL A 436 9.31 4.74 17.38
CA VAL A 436 10.67 4.94 16.84
C VAL A 436 10.61 5.60 15.47
N ASN A 437 9.75 5.12 14.58
CA ASN A 437 9.67 5.64 13.21
C ASN A 437 9.10 7.06 13.17
N ILE A 438 8.07 7.34 13.99
CA ILE A 438 7.50 8.68 14.12
C ILE A 438 8.53 9.67 14.67
N ALA A 439 9.26 9.30 15.74
CA ALA A 439 10.29 10.16 16.31
C ALA A 439 11.42 10.45 15.31
N LYS A 440 11.92 9.41 14.60
CA LYS A 440 12.93 9.59 13.54
C LYS A 440 12.46 10.56 12.47
N SER A 441 11.25 10.36 11.95
CA SER A 441 10.68 11.21 10.89
C SER A 441 10.54 12.67 11.34
N TYR A 442 10.02 12.90 12.56
CA TYR A 442 9.86 14.23 13.11
C TYR A 442 11.19 14.99 13.25
N TYR A 443 12.21 14.38 13.88
CA TYR A 443 13.50 15.04 14.06
C TYR A 443 14.32 15.17 12.77
N ALA A 444 14.21 14.20 11.85
CA ALA A 444 14.81 14.31 10.52
C ALA A 444 14.24 15.50 9.73
N SER A 445 12.93 15.77 9.85
CA SER A 445 12.30 16.92 9.19
C SER A 445 12.83 18.28 9.69
N MET A 446 13.43 18.31 10.88
CA MET A 446 14.06 19.49 11.47
C MET A 446 15.58 19.52 11.29
N GLY A 447 16.18 18.50 10.65
CA GLY A 447 17.64 18.37 10.55
C GLY A 447 18.33 18.19 11.91
N ARG A 448 17.65 17.57 12.89
CA ARG A 448 18.17 17.38 14.24
C ARG A 448 18.58 15.93 14.49
N ASP A 449 19.85 15.73 14.84
CA ASP A 449 20.36 14.42 15.23
C ASP A 449 19.81 13.96 16.57
N ILE A 450 19.45 12.68 16.65
CA ILE A 450 18.88 12.05 17.85
C ILE A 450 19.50 10.69 18.13
N ASP A 451 19.51 10.33 19.41
CA ASP A 451 19.77 8.98 19.90
C ASP A 451 18.46 8.40 20.47
N ILE A 452 18.01 7.26 19.94
CA ILE A 452 16.70 6.69 20.29
C ILE A 452 16.84 5.59 21.32
N ILE A 453 16.09 5.73 22.41
CA ILE A 453 15.93 4.73 23.46
C ILE A 453 14.52 4.16 23.35
N LYS A 454 14.41 2.97 22.75
CA LYS A 454 13.12 2.29 22.60
C LYS A 454 12.61 1.78 23.95
N LEU A 455 11.42 2.22 24.35
CA LEU A 455 10.71 1.75 25.54
C LEU A 455 9.32 1.21 25.17
N ASN A 456 8.78 0.31 25.98
CA ASN A 456 7.45 -0.28 25.75
C ASN A 456 6.35 0.29 26.68
N GLY A 457 6.73 1.03 27.73
CA GLY A 457 5.81 1.61 28.71
C GLY A 457 6.57 2.42 29.77
N SER A 458 5.82 3.17 30.59
CA SER A 458 6.36 4.09 31.61
C SER A 458 7.41 5.04 31.04
N ILE A 459 7.11 5.63 29.88
CA ILE A 459 8.06 6.41 29.09
C ILE A 459 8.43 7.70 29.83
N GLU A 460 7.50 8.27 30.58
CA GLU A 460 7.68 9.47 31.40
C GLU A 460 8.81 9.33 32.44
N LEU A 461 9.13 8.10 32.85
CA LEU A 461 10.18 7.84 33.83
C LEU A 461 11.59 8.07 33.26
N ALA A 462 11.75 7.93 31.93
CA ALA A 462 13.05 8.05 31.26
C ALA A 462 13.76 9.40 31.50
N PRO A 463 13.10 10.57 31.27
CA PRO A 463 13.74 11.85 31.57
C PRO A 463 13.96 12.07 33.07
N ILE A 464 13.07 11.58 33.93
CA ILE A 464 13.17 11.75 35.40
C ILE A 464 14.42 11.05 35.95
N LEU A 465 14.74 9.87 35.40
CA LEU A 465 15.92 9.10 35.80
C LEU A 465 17.18 9.43 34.98
N GLY A 466 17.13 10.46 34.12
CA GLY A 466 18.25 10.88 33.28
C GLY A 466 18.60 9.93 32.14
N LEU A 467 17.73 8.95 31.84
CA LEU A 467 17.89 8.01 30.73
C LEU A 467 17.80 8.73 29.38
N SER A 468 16.86 9.67 29.24
CA SER A 468 16.69 10.48 28.04
C SER A 468 16.60 11.97 28.37
N ASP A 469 16.75 12.82 27.36
CA ASP A 469 16.57 14.27 27.50
C ASP A 469 15.08 14.63 27.34
N VAL A 470 14.40 13.95 26.41
CA VAL A 470 12.99 14.15 26.08
C VAL A 470 12.30 12.80 25.85
N ILE A 471 10.98 12.84 25.74
CA ILE A 471 10.15 11.73 25.29
C ILE A 471 9.33 12.14 24.06
N VAL A 472 9.06 11.18 23.20
CA VAL A 472 8.03 11.29 22.15
C VAL A 472 6.92 10.31 22.47
N ASP A 473 5.75 10.80 22.85
CA ASP A 473 4.60 9.96 23.21
C ASP A 473 3.26 10.65 22.95
N ILE A 474 2.18 9.87 23.00
CA ILE A 474 0.81 10.36 22.85
C ILE A 474 0.31 11.01 24.14
N VAL A 475 -0.37 12.14 24.02
CA VAL A 475 -0.91 12.91 25.14
C VAL A 475 -2.39 13.20 24.92
N GLU A 476 -3.23 12.82 25.88
CA GLU A 476 -4.67 13.12 25.89
C GLU A 476 -5.01 14.29 26.82
N THR A 477 -4.85 14.18 28.14
CA THR A 477 -5.06 15.30 29.07
C THR A 477 -3.76 15.95 29.52
N GLY A 478 -2.65 15.20 29.48
CA GLY A 478 -1.35 15.63 30.02
C GLY A 478 -1.23 15.54 31.54
N THR A 479 -2.21 14.93 32.23
CA THR A 479 -2.19 14.76 33.69
C THR A 479 -0.95 14.01 34.15
N THR A 480 -0.66 12.86 33.53
CA THR A 480 0.51 12.02 33.86
C THR A 480 1.83 12.78 33.70
N LEU A 481 1.98 13.60 32.66
CA LEU A 481 3.18 14.41 32.46
C LEU A 481 3.35 15.41 33.61
N ARG A 482 2.29 16.14 33.96
CA ARG A 482 2.33 17.17 35.02
C ARG A 482 2.64 16.58 36.39
N GLU A 483 2.02 15.45 36.73
CA GLU A 483 2.27 14.74 38.00
C GLU A 483 3.72 14.27 38.14
N ASN A 484 4.42 14.11 37.01
CA ASN A 484 5.81 13.68 36.95
C ASN A 484 6.79 14.82 36.60
N GLY A 485 6.36 16.09 36.68
CA GLY A 485 7.23 17.24 36.46
C GLY A 485 7.64 17.48 35.00
N LEU A 486 6.94 16.86 34.04
CA LEU A 486 7.16 17.04 32.61
C LEU A 486 6.18 18.06 32.02
N LYS A 487 6.62 18.76 30.98
CA LYS A 487 5.80 19.65 30.16
C LYS A 487 5.84 19.23 28.70
N VAL A 488 4.74 19.46 27.99
CA VAL A 488 4.73 19.37 26.53
C VAL A 488 5.57 20.51 25.98
N VAL A 489 6.59 20.17 25.19
CA VAL A 489 7.46 21.12 24.48
C VAL A 489 6.87 21.46 23.13
N THR A 490 6.36 20.45 22.41
CA THR A 490 5.79 20.63 21.08
C THR A 490 4.75 19.55 20.81
N GLU A 491 3.64 19.95 20.20
CA GLU A 491 2.63 19.05 19.63
C GLU A 491 2.82 19.06 18.11
N PHE A 492 2.92 17.89 17.47
CA PHE A 492 3.26 17.85 16.04
C PHE A 492 2.43 16.89 15.19
N MET A 493 1.61 16.02 15.80
CA MET A 493 0.73 15.13 15.03
C MET A 493 -0.59 14.91 15.78
N PRO A 494 -1.73 15.36 15.24
CA PRO A 494 -3.04 15.00 15.80
C PRO A 494 -3.31 13.52 15.56
N ILE A 495 -3.92 12.86 16.55
CA ILE A 495 -4.21 11.42 16.51
C ILE A 495 -5.69 11.20 16.78
N SER A 496 -6.26 10.31 15.97
CA SER A 496 -7.62 9.79 16.11
C SER A 496 -7.64 8.35 15.59
N ALA A 497 -8.72 7.63 15.90
CA ALA A 497 -8.94 6.31 15.33
C ALA A 497 -9.39 6.40 13.86
N ARG A 498 -8.85 5.50 13.05
CA ARG A 498 -9.05 5.39 11.61
C ARG A 498 -9.73 4.07 11.28
N PHE A 499 -10.71 4.11 10.38
CA PHE A 499 -11.27 2.92 9.76
C PHE A 499 -10.41 2.56 8.56
N ILE A 500 -9.85 1.35 8.59
CA ILE A 500 -8.91 0.85 7.58
C ILE A 500 -9.44 -0.41 6.90
N ALA A 501 -8.94 -0.68 5.69
CA ALA A 501 -9.27 -1.89 4.93
C ALA A 501 -8.03 -2.53 4.31
N ASN A 502 -8.03 -3.86 4.23
CA ASN A 502 -7.05 -4.61 3.46
C ASN A 502 -7.28 -4.34 1.96
N LYS A 503 -6.20 -4.03 1.23
CA LYS A 503 -6.29 -3.67 -0.19
C LYS A 503 -6.81 -4.81 -1.06
N ALA A 504 -6.37 -6.05 -0.82
CA ALA A 504 -6.84 -7.21 -1.57
C ALA A 504 -8.29 -7.56 -1.22
N SER A 505 -8.65 -7.63 0.07
CA SER A 505 -10.05 -7.88 0.49
C SER A 505 -11.00 -6.84 -0.07
N TYR A 506 -10.58 -5.56 -0.15
CA TYR A 506 -11.40 -4.49 -0.74
C TYR A 506 -11.81 -4.82 -2.18
N GLN A 507 -10.93 -5.42 -2.98
CA GLN A 507 -11.26 -5.79 -4.36
C GLN A 507 -12.42 -6.80 -4.46
N PHE A 508 -12.53 -7.71 -3.48
CA PHE A 508 -13.54 -8.78 -3.47
C PHE A 508 -14.76 -8.49 -2.59
N LYS A 509 -14.65 -7.55 -1.63
CA LYS A 509 -15.69 -7.22 -0.65
C LYS A 509 -16.00 -5.70 -0.54
N HIS A 510 -15.66 -4.92 -1.57
CA HIS A 510 -15.89 -3.47 -1.57
C HIS A 510 -17.34 -3.11 -1.27
N ALA A 511 -18.33 -3.84 -1.80
CA ALA A 511 -19.75 -3.53 -1.59
C ALA A 511 -20.12 -3.54 -0.10
N GLU A 512 -19.70 -4.56 0.64
CA GLU A 512 -19.94 -4.67 2.08
C GLU A 512 -19.14 -3.61 2.86
N MET A 513 -17.88 -3.36 2.47
CA MET A 513 -17.03 -2.36 3.10
C MET A 513 -17.54 -0.92 2.90
N ASP A 514 -17.93 -0.57 1.68
CA ASP A 514 -18.49 0.73 1.32
C ASP A 514 -19.83 0.95 2.03
N THR A 515 -20.67 -0.08 2.13
CA THR A 515 -21.92 -0.01 2.92
C THR A 515 -21.63 0.28 4.40
N MET A 516 -20.60 -0.34 4.99
CA MET A 516 -20.20 -0.04 6.37
C MET A 516 -19.63 1.38 6.48
N LEU A 517 -18.78 1.80 5.54
CA LEU A 517 -18.17 3.12 5.47
C LEU A 517 -19.23 4.23 5.42
N GLU A 518 -20.24 4.10 4.57
CA GLU A 518 -21.29 5.12 4.45
C GLU A 518 -22.16 5.22 5.70
N LYS A 519 -22.49 4.09 6.32
CA LYS A 519 -23.18 4.11 7.62
C LYS A 519 -22.34 4.77 8.72
N LEU A 520 -21.03 4.47 8.77
CA LEU A 520 -20.10 5.11 9.71
C LEU A 520 -20.05 6.63 9.49
N ARG A 521 -19.95 7.09 8.24
CA ARG A 521 -19.95 8.51 7.89
C ARG A 521 -21.23 9.20 8.37
N ALA A 522 -22.39 8.64 8.05
CA ALA A 522 -23.69 9.19 8.44
C ALA A 522 -23.83 9.29 9.98
N GLU A 523 -23.45 8.25 10.71
CA GLU A 523 -23.53 8.24 12.18
C GLU A 523 -22.58 9.25 12.84
N LEU A 524 -21.39 9.45 12.29
CA LEU A 524 -20.45 10.46 12.80
C LEU A 524 -20.96 11.88 12.51
N GLN A 525 -21.50 12.12 11.32
CA GLN A 525 -22.10 13.41 10.97
C GLN A 525 -23.28 13.76 11.90
N ASN A 526 -24.20 12.81 12.13
CA ASN A 526 -25.32 13.01 13.04
C ASN A 526 -24.86 13.36 14.47
N LYS A 527 -23.76 12.75 14.94
CA LYS A 527 -23.18 13.05 16.26
C LYS A 527 -22.47 14.39 16.33
N GLU A 528 -21.98 14.91 15.22
CA GLU A 528 -21.42 16.26 15.15
C GLU A 528 -22.52 17.32 15.12
N GLU A 529 -23.60 17.10 14.36
CA GLU A 529 -24.76 17.99 14.30
C GLU A 529 -25.55 18.07 15.63
N ALA A 530 -25.48 17.00 16.44
CA ALA A 530 -26.13 16.95 17.76
C ALA A 530 -25.32 17.59 18.91
N LYS A 531 -24.07 18.02 18.67
CA LYS A 531 -23.19 18.69 19.64
C LYS A 531 -23.19 20.19 19.45
#